data_AF-H0EJ07-F1
#
_entry.id   AF-H0EJ07-F1
#
_cell.length_a   1.000
_cell.length_b   1.000
_cell.length_c   1.000
_cell.angle_alpha   90.00
_cell.angle_beta   90.00
_cell.angle_gamma   90.00
#
_symmetry.space_group_name_H-M   'P 1'
#
loop_
_entity.id
_entity.type
_entity.pdbx_description
1 polymer ?
#
loop_
_entity_poly.entity_id
_entity_poly.type
_entity_poly.pdbx_seq_one_letter_code
_entity_poly.pdbx_strand_id
1 'polypeptide(L)' 'MSTSLPPREWTRPNLLISTKPELIQPQAIQAAFDSEFMYWAKPMSEDGLKRMLSNSLCFGLYNTSSPDKRE' A
#
# COMPACT_ATOMS: atom_id res chain seq x y z
N MET A 1 11.08 -23.76 4.46
CA MET A 1 11.18 -23.18 3.09
C MET A 1 10.18 -22.03 3.03
N SER A 2 10.63 -20.78 3.01
CA SER A 2 9.73 -19.62 2.90
C SER A 2 9.27 -19.50 1.43
N THR A 3 7.99 -19.66 1.15
CA THR A 3 7.41 -19.60 -0.20
C THR A 3 6.93 -18.17 -0.53
N SER A 4 7.72 -17.15 -0.21
CA SER A 4 7.35 -15.77 -0.60
C SER A 4 7.63 -15.58 -2.09
N LEU A 5 6.59 -15.25 -2.85
CA LEU A 5 6.76 -14.83 -4.24
C LEU A 5 7.69 -13.60 -4.26
N PRO A 6 8.63 -13.52 -5.23
CA PRO A 6 9.46 -12.33 -5.37
C PRO A 6 8.54 -11.12 -5.66
N PRO A 7 8.85 -9.93 -5.10
CA PRO A 7 8.10 -8.72 -5.41
C PRO A 7 8.05 -8.45 -6.92
N ARG A 8 6.90 -7.97 -7.40
CA ARG A 8 6.67 -7.64 -8.81
C ARG A 8 6.20 -6.21 -8.95
N GLU A 9 6.51 -5.62 -10.09
CA GLU A 9 6.14 -4.27 -10.46
C GLU A 9 5.58 -4.24 -11.87
N TRP A 10 4.60 -3.37 -12.08
CA TRP A 10 4.03 -3.09 -13.39
C TRP A 10 3.91 -1.59 -13.56
N THR A 11 4.47 -1.08 -14.66
CA THR A 11 4.43 0.34 -14.98
C THR A 11 3.35 0.61 -16.02
N ARG A 12 2.67 1.74 -15.86
CA ARG A 12 1.77 2.38 -16.83
C ARG A 12 2.15 3.86 -16.93
N PRO A 13 1.68 4.61 -17.95
CA PRO A 13 1.92 6.05 -17.99
C PRO A 13 1.50 6.71 -16.67
N ASN A 14 2.44 7.36 -16.00
CA ASN A 14 2.28 8.04 -14.71
C ASN A 14 1.87 7.15 -13.53
N LEU A 15 1.91 5.82 -13.64
CA LEU A 15 1.49 4.92 -12.57
C LEU A 15 2.48 3.77 -12.39
N LEU A 16 2.74 3.44 -11.13
CA LEU A 16 3.46 2.24 -10.71
C LEU A 16 2.54 1.39 -9.85
N ILE A 17 2.37 0.12 -10.23
CA ILE A 17 1.78 -0.91 -9.38
C ILE A 17 2.94 -1.73 -8.82
N SER A 18 3.01 -1.91 -7.50
CA SER A 18 4.08 -2.67 -6.86
C SER A 18 3.55 -3.58 -5.77
N THR A 19 4.16 -4.76 -5.63
CA THR A 19 3.97 -5.65 -4.48
C THR A 19 5.14 -5.60 -3.49
N LYS A 20 6.02 -4.61 -3.59
CA LYS A 20 7.13 -4.41 -2.65
C LYS A 20 6.61 -3.96 -1.29
N PRO A 21 6.80 -4.74 -0.21
CA PRO A 21 6.33 -4.36 1.13
C PRO A 21 6.91 -3.01 1.60
N GLU A 22 8.13 -2.68 1.20
CA GLU A 22 8.84 -1.45 1.57
C GLU A 22 8.21 -0.17 1.02
N LEU A 23 7.38 -0.26 -0.03
CA LEU A 23 6.67 0.89 -0.59
C LEU A 23 5.31 1.13 0.09
N ILE A 24 4.82 0.18 0.89
CA ILE A 24 3.55 0.32 1.60
C ILE A 24 3.70 1.42 2.66
N GLN A 25 2.68 2.28 2.79
CA GLN A 25 2.63 3.38 3.73
C GLN A 25 1.63 3.06 4.86
N PRO A 26 2.08 2.56 6.03
CA PRO A 26 1.19 2.10 7.08
C PRO A 26 0.23 3.18 7.60
N GLN A 27 0.68 4.44 7.67
CA GLN A 27 -0.13 5.57 8.12
C GLN A 27 -1.28 5.86 7.15
N ALA A 28 -1.04 5.78 5.84
CA ALA A 28 -2.07 5.97 4.83
C ALA A 28 -3.15 4.87 4.91
N ILE A 29 -2.75 3.63 5.23
CA ILE A 29 -3.69 2.52 5.43
C ILE A 29 -4.54 2.75 6.67
N GLN A 30 -3.94 3.14 7.80
CA GLN A 30 -4.69 3.45 9.02
C GLN A 30 -5.67 4.59 8.80
N ALA A 31 -5.26 5.66 8.11
CA ALA A 31 -6.14 6.77 7.76
C ALA A 31 -7.29 6.33 6.83
N ALA A 32 -7.03 5.44 5.87
CA ALA A 32 -8.08 4.86 5.03
C ALA A 32 -9.05 3.98 5.83
N PHE A 33 -8.55 3.20 6.80
CA PHE A 33 -9.37 2.38 7.69
C PHE A 33 -10.24 3.23 8.63
N ASP A 34 -9.83 4.46 8.93
CA ASP A 34 -10.60 5.43 9.72
C ASP A 34 -11.59 6.24 8.87
N SER A 35 -11.53 6.10 7.54
CA SER A 35 -12.42 6.85 6.64
C SER A 35 -13.78 6.17 6.48
N GLU A 36 -14.83 6.98 6.27
CA GLU A 36 -16.19 6.47 6.01
C GLU A 36 -16.27 5.60 4.75
N PHE A 37 -15.37 5.82 3.77
CA PHE A 37 -15.29 5.01 2.56
C PHE A 37 -14.96 3.54 2.85
N MET A 38 -14.31 3.25 3.97
CA MET A 38 -13.95 1.89 4.37
C MET A 38 -14.77 1.42 5.57
N TYR A 39 -16.10 1.55 5.49
CA TYR A 39 -17.06 1.20 6.55
C TYR A 39 -16.91 -0.19 7.18
N TRP A 40 -16.30 -1.15 6.47
CA TRP A 40 -16.09 -2.52 6.93
C TRP A 40 -14.81 -2.72 7.75
N ALA A 41 -13.90 -1.75 7.75
CA ALA A 41 -12.63 -1.83 8.46
C ALA A 41 -12.58 -0.77 9.57
N LYS A 42 -11.63 -0.96 10.50
CA LYS A 42 -11.27 0.04 11.50
C LYS A 42 -9.76 0.05 11.69
N PRO A 43 -9.18 1.18 12.12
CA PRO A 43 -7.80 1.22 12.53
C PRO A 43 -7.50 0.16 13.60
N MET A 44 -6.29 -0.38 13.58
CA MET A 44 -5.85 -1.42 14.53
C MET A 44 -4.55 -1.04 15.21
N SER A 45 -4.09 -1.85 16.17
CA SER A 45 -2.78 -1.62 16.80
C SER A 45 -1.66 -1.71 15.77
N GLU A 46 -0.54 -1.03 16.03
CA GLU A 46 0.63 -1.03 15.13
C GLU A 46 1.14 -2.46 14.87
N ASP A 47 1.19 -3.29 15.91
CA ASP A 47 1.58 -4.71 15.79
C ASP A 47 0.58 -5.52 14.98
N GLY A 48 -0.72 -5.24 15.15
CA GLY A 48 -1.78 -5.84 14.35
C GLY A 48 -1.63 -5.52 12.86
N LEU A 49 -1.37 -4.25 12.55
CA LEU A 49 -1.16 -3.79 11.18
C LEU A 49 0.10 -4.42 10.57
N LYS A 50 1.22 -4.44 11.30
CA LYS A 50 2.47 -5.10 10.86
C LYS A 50 2.24 -6.57 10.57
N ARG A 51 1.49 -7.27 11.42
CA ARG A 51 1.16 -8.69 11.22
C ARG A 51 0.24 -8.89 10.02
N MET A 52 -0.75 -8.04 9.83
CA MET A 52 -1.64 -8.09 8.66
C MET A 52 -0.84 -7.90 7.36
N LEU A 53 0.03 -6.90 7.30
CA LEU A 53 0.83 -6.59 6.12
C LEU A 53 1.85 -7.70 5.80
N SER A 54 2.52 -8.25 6.82
CA SER A 54 3.50 -9.33 6.62
C SER A 54 2.90 -10.67 6.19
N ASN A 55 1.60 -10.88 6.41
CA ASN A 55 0.88 -12.10 6.02
C ASN A 55 -0.03 -11.91 4.79
N SER A 56 0.07 -10.76 4.10
CA SER A 56 -0.75 -10.43 2.93
C SER A 56 0.13 -10.14 1.72
N LEU A 57 -0.37 -10.44 0.51
CA LEU A 57 0.19 -9.90 -0.72
C LEU A 57 -0.49 -8.56 -1.03
N CYS A 58 0.18 -7.46 -0.70
CA CYS A 58 -0.35 -6.12 -0.93
C CYS A 58 -0.01 -5.61 -2.33
N PHE A 59 -0.94 -4.88 -2.95
CA PHE A 59 -0.73 -4.16 -4.20
C PHE A 59 -0.80 -2.67 -3.91
N GLY A 60 0.33 -1.98 -3.96
CA GLY A 60 0.39 -0.53 -3.91
C GLY A 60 0.22 0.06 -5.31
N LEU A 61 -0.56 1.13 -5.42
CA LEU A 61 -0.67 1.96 -6.62
C LEU A 61 -0.12 3.35 -6.33
N TYR A 62 0.89 3.75 -7.09
CA TYR A 62 1.61 5.02 -6.89
C TYR A 62 1.50 5.86 -8.15
N ASN A 63 1.27 7.16 -7.97
CA ASN A 63 1.40 8.12 -9.06
C ASN A 63 2.88 8.48 -9.23
N THR A 64 3.40 8.30 -10.44
CA THR A 64 4.79 8.63 -10.82
C THR A 64 4.88 9.85 -11.71
N SER A 65 3.77 10.56 -11.98
CA SER A 65 3.86 11.88 -12.60
C SER A 65 4.71 12.78 -11.71
N SER A 66 5.65 13.52 -12.31
CA SER A 66 6.27 14.65 -11.61
C SER A 66 5.15 15.51 -11.02
N PRO A 67 5.27 16.03 -9.78
CA PRO A 67 4.35 17.05 -9.31
C PRO A 67 4.27 18.12 -10.40
N ASP A 68 3.07 18.29 -10.93
CA ASP A 68 2.78 19.25 -11.98
C ASP A 68 3.01 20.62 -11.35
N LYS A 69 4.16 21.24 -11.65
CA LYS A 69 4.43 22.64 -11.31
C LYS A 69 3.56 23.50 -12.22
N ARG A 70 2.25 23.55 -11.99
CA ARG A 70 1.42 24.59 -12.57
C ARG A 70 1.53 25.83 -11.67
N GLU A 71 2.30 26.80 -12.18
CA GLU A 71 2.32 28.21 -11.73
C GLU A 71 0.97 28.89 -11.92
#